data_AF-A0A9Y2E786-F1
#
_entry.id   AF-A0A9Y2E786-F1
#
_cell.length_a   1.000
_cell.length_b   1.000
_cell.length_c   1.000
_cell.angle_alpha   90.00
_cell.angle_beta   90.00
_cell.angle_gamma   90.00
#
_symmetry.space_group_name_H-M   'P 1'
#
loop_
_entity.id
_entity.type
_entity.pdbx_description
1 polymer ?
#
loop_
_entity_poly.entity_id
_entity_poly.type
_entity_poly.pdbx_seq_one_letter_code
_entity_poly.pdbx_strand_id
1 'polypeptide(L)'
;MKQSVHGTRGVHLLDQGVLQFCWALQYSGRKNVSPAELVEYYPTFDEHVVVFVSADTETLYQRLEGRDIGRSKVEDEEVTKPKIEAIKHDMSALFDFVESERRMTSIRLDNDKPVDVVAESLIGKLKSQSEVE
;
A
#
# COMPACT_ATOMS: atom_id res chain seq x y z
N MET A 1 1.01 -24.73 -26.34
CA MET A 1 1.10 -25.48 -25.08
C MET A 1 0.80 -24.54 -23.93
N LYS A 2 -0.32 -24.74 -23.21
CA LYS A 2 -0.57 -24.04 -21.94
C LYS A 2 0.17 -24.83 -20.86
N GLN A 3 1.27 -24.30 -20.35
CA GLN A 3 1.84 -24.81 -19.11
C GLN A 3 0.88 -24.40 -17.99
N SER A 4 0.10 -25.36 -17.47
CA SER A 4 -0.57 -25.14 -16.20
C SER A 4 0.50 -25.11 -15.12
N VAL A 5 0.90 -23.92 -14.72
CA VAL A 5 1.63 -23.75 -13.47
C VAL A 5 0.65 -24.18 -12.37
N HIS A 6 0.86 -25.35 -11.78
CA HIS A 6 0.22 -25.68 -10.52
C HIS A 6 0.74 -24.69 -9.48
N GLY A 7 0.03 -23.57 -9.35
CA GLY A 7 0.30 -22.59 -8.32
C GLY A 7 0.20 -23.27 -6.96
N THR A 8 1.26 -23.20 -6.17
CA THR A 8 1.17 -23.45 -4.74
C THR A 8 0.08 -22.53 -4.18
N ARG A 9 -0.99 -23.10 -3.63
CA ARG A 9 -1.94 -22.34 -2.81
C ARG A 9 -1.15 -21.77 -1.62
N GLY A 10 -0.84 -20.49 -1.67
CA GLY A 10 -0.05 -19.80 -0.66
C GLY A 10 -0.44 -18.33 -0.62
N VAL A 11 -0.33 -17.73 0.56
CA VAL A 11 -0.49 -16.29 0.73
C VAL A 11 0.87 -15.65 0.43
N HIS A 12 0.90 -14.76 -0.55
CA HIS A 12 2.09 -13.99 -0.89
C HIS A 12 1.94 -12.57 -0.31
N LEU A 13 2.87 -12.17 0.54
CA LEU A 13 2.95 -10.81 1.08
C LEU A 13 3.96 -10.02 0.26
N LEU A 14 3.52 -8.93 -0.34
CA LEU A 14 4.37 -8.03 -1.12
C LEU A 14 4.56 -6.73 -0.35
N ASP A 15 5.80 -6.35 -0.08
CA ASP A 15 6.14 -5.04 0.47
C ASP A 15 6.05 -3.99 -0.65
N GLN A 16 5.27 -2.93 -0.43
CA GLN A 16 4.92 -1.86 -1.39
C GLN A 16 4.21 -2.28 -2.70
N GLY A 17 4.21 -3.58 -3.04
CA GLY A 17 3.34 -4.22 -4.04
C GLY A 17 3.19 -3.45 -5.35
N VAL A 18 1.97 -3.43 -5.89
CA VAL A 18 1.63 -2.74 -7.14
C VAL A 18 1.70 -1.21 -7.03
N LEU A 19 1.59 -0.67 -5.80
CA LEU A 19 1.66 0.77 -5.55
C LEU A 19 3.10 1.30 -5.66
N GLN A 20 4.10 0.43 -5.52
CA GLN A 20 5.50 0.77 -5.77
C GLN A 20 5.73 1.20 -7.23
N PHE A 21 4.94 0.66 -8.19
CA PHE A 21 5.01 1.06 -9.59
C PHE A 21 4.48 2.47 -9.81
N CYS A 22 3.33 2.82 -9.21
CA CYS A 22 2.78 4.17 -9.26
C CYS A 22 3.67 5.19 -8.57
N TRP A 23 4.20 4.84 -7.40
CA TRP A 23 5.16 5.68 -6.68
C TRP A 23 6.43 5.89 -7.52
N ALA A 24 7.02 4.82 -8.07
CA ALA A 24 8.18 4.94 -8.95
C ALA A 24 7.90 5.83 -10.17
N LEU A 25 6.71 5.75 -10.77
CA LEU A 25 6.33 6.57 -11.91
C LEU A 25 6.14 8.04 -11.55
N GLN A 26 5.40 8.34 -10.48
CA GLN A 26 5.14 9.70 -9.99
C GLN A 26 6.45 10.42 -9.63
N TYR A 27 7.41 9.70 -9.05
CA TYR A 27 8.71 10.24 -8.63
C TYR A 27 9.83 10.05 -9.68
N SER A 28 9.57 9.41 -10.82
CA SER A 28 10.54 9.27 -11.95
C SER A 28 10.68 10.53 -12.81
N GLY A 29 9.92 11.59 -12.53
CA GLY A 29 9.85 12.79 -13.36
C GLY A 29 8.91 12.66 -14.57
N ARG A 30 8.29 11.50 -14.78
CA ARG A 30 7.17 11.32 -15.71
C ARG A 30 5.90 11.89 -15.09
N LYS A 31 5.63 13.16 -15.36
CA LYS A 31 4.35 13.79 -15.00
C LYS A 31 3.26 13.19 -15.90
N ASN A 32 2.14 12.76 -15.30
CA ASN A 32 0.90 12.29 -15.95
C ASN A 32 0.69 10.78 -16.08
N VAL A 33 1.16 9.95 -15.14
CA VAL A 33 0.62 8.58 -15.03
C VAL A 33 -0.65 8.65 -14.18
N SER A 34 -1.77 8.28 -14.79
CA SER A 34 -3.06 8.22 -14.08
C SER A 34 -3.12 6.92 -13.28
N PRO A 35 -3.63 6.93 -12.03
CA PRO A 35 -3.95 5.69 -11.31
C PRO A 35 -4.79 4.71 -12.14
N ALA A 36 -5.65 5.20 -13.04
CA ALA A 36 -6.43 4.38 -13.97
C ALA A 36 -5.57 3.46 -14.86
N GLU A 37 -4.36 3.91 -15.23
CA GLU A 37 -3.45 3.12 -16.06
C GLU A 37 -2.89 1.90 -15.29
N LEU A 38 -2.92 1.90 -13.95
CA LEU A 38 -2.53 0.73 -13.15
C LEU A 38 -3.34 -0.50 -13.54
N VAL A 39 -4.66 -0.34 -13.68
CA VAL A 39 -5.59 -1.44 -13.96
C VAL A 39 -5.29 -2.08 -15.32
N GLU A 40 -4.81 -1.28 -16.29
CA GLU A 40 -4.39 -1.76 -17.60
C GLU A 40 -3.05 -2.50 -17.55
N TYR A 41 -2.09 -1.99 -16.78
CA TYR A 41 -0.75 -2.59 -16.66
C TYR A 41 -0.72 -3.85 -15.78
N TYR A 42 -1.76 -4.08 -14.98
CA TYR A 42 -1.76 -5.16 -13.99
C TYR A 42 -3.08 -5.96 -14.02
N PRO A 43 -3.25 -6.84 -15.02
CA PRO A 43 -4.53 -7.49 -15.31
C PRO A 43 -5.03 -8.47 -14.22
N THR A 44 -4.21 -8.79 -13.21
CA THR A 44 -4.57 -9.69 -12.10
C THR A 44 -5.02 -8.94 -10.84
N PHE A 45 -5.32 -7.64 -10.91
CA PHE A 45 -5.69 -6.80 -9.76
C PHE A 45 -6.85 -7.33 -8.91
N ASP A 46 -7.79 -8.05 -9.52
CA ASP A 46 -8.91 -8.69 -8.86
C ASP A 46 -8.52 -9.88 -7.98
N GLU A 47 -7.31 -10.40 -8.12
CA GLU A 47 -6.78 -11.48 -7.30
C GLU A 47 -6.06 -10.98 -6.03
N HIS A 48 -5.89 -9.66 -5.86
CA HIS A 48 -5.13 -9.07 -4.74
C HIS A 48 -6.03 -8.34 -3.74
N VAL A 49 -5.64 -8.43 -2.47
CA VAL A 49 -6.13 -7.53 -1.42
C VAL A 49 -5.10 -6.44 -1.21
N VAL A 50 -5.49 -5.19 -1.45
CA VAL A 50 -4.62 -4.02 -1.23
C VAL A 50 -4.86 -3.48 0.17
N VAL A 51 -3.85 -3.59 1.04
CA VAL A 51 -3.90 -3.07 2.41
C VAL A 51 -3.18 -1.73 2.47
N PHE A 52 -3.90 -0.67 2.84
CA PHE A 52 -3.31 0.64 3.09
C PHE A 52 -3.24 0.91 4.58
N VAL A 53 -2.02 1.13 5.05
CA VAL A 53 -1.72 1.40 6.46
C VAL A 53 -1.39 2.89 6.58
N SER A 54 -2.31 3.66 7.16
CA SER A 54 -2.14 5.09 7.42
C SER A 54 -1.83 5.35 8.89
N ALA A 55 -1.13 6.44 9.17
CA ALA A 55 -0.98 6.99 10.52
C ALA A 55 -0.92 8.52 10.43
N ASP A 56 -1.02 9.19 11.58
CA ASP A 56 -0.86 10.63 11.67
C ASP A 56 0.57 11.08 11.39
N THR A 57 0.70 12.29 10.85
CA THR A 57 1.99 12.87 10.47
C THR A 57 2.96 12.87 11.64
N GLU A 58 2.46 13.17 12.84
CA GLU A 58 3.27 13.19 14.06
C GLU A 58 3.80 11.79 14.41
N THR A 59 2.93 10.78 14.39
CA THR A 59 3.30 9.39 14.65
C THR A 59 4.31 8.89 13.63
N LEU A 60 4.11 9.19 12.34
CA LEU A 60 5.04 8.82 11.27
C LEU A 60 6.39 9.50 11.46
N TYR A 61 6.41 10.78 11.78
CA TYR A 61 7.62 11.55 12.03
C TYR A 61 8.43 10.94 13.18
N GLN A 62 7.80 10.71 14.34
CA GLN A 62 8.46 10.11 15.51
C GLN A 62 9.01 8.72 15.23
N ARG A 63 8.27 7.88 14.49
CA ARG A 63 8.72 6.53 14.11
C ARG A 63 9.88 6.54 13.13
N LEU A 64 9.91 7.49 12.20
CA LEU A 64 11.00 7.65 11.24
C LEU A 64 12.26 8.20 11.91
N GLU A 65 12.11 9.22 12.77
CA GLU A 65 13.24 9.75 13.55
C GLU A 65 13.85 8.73 14.50
N GLY A 66 13.02 7.89 15.14
CA GLY A 66 13.45 6.85 16.08
C GLY A 66 14.00 5.58 15.43
N ARG A 67 14.16 5.53 14.09
CA ARG A 67 14.54 4.31 13.38
C ARG A 67 16.06 4.19 13.21
N ASP A 68 16.67 3.18 13.83
CA ASP A 68 18.12 2.94 13.77
C ASP A 68 18.62 2.47 12.39
N ILE A 69 17.78 1.79 11.62
CA ILE A 69 18.11 1.16 10.33
C ILE A 69 16.92 1.27 9.39
N GLY A 70 17.18 1.49 8.11
CA GLY A 70 16.13 1.55 7.10
C GLY A 70 15.82 2.96 6.65
N ARG A 71 16.85 3.83 6.65
CA ARG A 71 16.88 4.96 5.76
C ARG A 71 16.79 4.43 4.30
N SER A 72 15.60 4.34 3.72
CA SER A 72 15.27 4.19 2.30
C SER A 72 16.33 4.88 1.46
N LYS A 73 16.63 4.40 0.25
CA LYS A 73 17.58 5.10 -0.62
C LYS A 73 17.15 6.52 -1.02
N VAL A 74 15.95 6.96 -0.61
CA VAL A 74 15.44 8.34 -0.66
C VAL A 74 15.77 9.15 0.63
N GLU A 75 16.44 8.54 1.61
CA GLU A 75 16.73 9.02 2.97
C GLU A 75 18.20 9.43 3.18
N ASP A 76 18.90 9.82 2.11
CA ASP A 76 19.99 10.80 2.25
C ASP A 76 19.43 12.23 2.48
N GLU A 77 18.11 12.38 2.45
CA GLU A 77 17.40 13.62 2.73
C GLU A 77 16.84 13.65 4.15
N GLU A 78 16.85 14.83 4.77
CA GLU A 78 16.23 15.10 6.06
C GLU A 78 14.74 14.72 6.07
N VAL A 79 14.32 13.96 7.08
CA VAL A 79 12.91 13.65 7.31
C VAL A 79 12.25 14.89 7.91
N THR A 80 11.31 15.48 7.20
CA THR A 80 10.56 16.65 7.67
C THR A 80 9.06 16.38 7.63
N LYS A 81 8.30 16.99 8.55
CA LYS A 81 6.84 16.86 8.59
C LYS A 81 6.17 17.24 7.26
N PRO A 82 6.55 18.33 6.56
CA PRO A 82 5.99 18.66 5.25
C PRO A 82 6.22 17.57 4.19
N LYS A 83 7.39 16.91 4.19
CA LYS A 83 7.68 15.82 3.26
C LYS A 83 6.80 14.60 3.56
N ILE A 84 6.61 14.27 4.83
CA ILE A 84 5.70 13.21 5.27
C ILE A 84 4.26 13.52 4.84
N GLU A 85 3.79 14.75 5.04
CA GLU A 85 2.45 15.18 4.63
C GLU A 85 2.24 15.06 3.12
N ALA A 86 3.21 15.49 2.32
CA ALA A 86 3.15 15.37 0.86
C ALA A 86 3.04 13.90 0.42
N ILE A 87 3.90 13.02 0.96
CA ILE A 87 3.87 11.58 0.65
C ILE A 87 2.55 10.95 1.13
N LYS A 88 2.08 11.30 2.34
CA LYS A 88 0.80 10.81 2.88
C LYS A 88 -0.36 11.22 1.99
N HIS A 89 -0.38 12.47 1.52
CA HIS A 89 -1.38 12.97 0.60
C HIS A 89 -1.36 12.19 -0.73
N ASP A 90 -0.19 12.02 -1.34
CA ASP A 90 -0.03 11.28 -2.60
C ASP A 90 -0.49 9.82 -2.48
N MET A 91 -0.04 9.14 -1.43
CA MET A 91 -0.41 7.75 -1.17
C MET A 91 -1.90 7.59 -0.84
N SER A 92 -2.50 8.56 -0.15
CA SER A 92 -3.94 8.55 0.13
C SER A 92 -4.74 8.71 -1.15
N ALA A 93 -4.38 9.67 -2.02
CA ALA A 93 -5.05 9.86 -3.30
C ALA A 93 -4.95 8.61 -4.20
N LEU A 94 -3.79 7.94 -4.19
CA LEU A 94 -3.62 6.68 -4.90
C LEU A 94 -4.52 5.56 -4.34
N PHE A 95 -4.64 5.47 -3.02
CA PHE A 95 -5.49 4.46 -2.40
C PHE A 95 -7.00 4.77 -2.53
N ASP A 96 -7.38 6.04 -2.54
CA ASP A 96 -8.77 6.46 -2.83
C ASP A 96 -9.20 5.98 -4.23
N PHE A 97 -8.29 6.00 -5.21
CA PHE A 97 -8.53 5.40 -6.51
C PHE A 97 -8.76 3.88 -6.40
N VAL A 98 -7.90 3.16 -5.67
CA VAL A 98 -8.07 1.72 -5.43
C VAL A 98 -9.41 1.40 -4.76
N GLU A 99 -9.84 2.19 -3.78
CA GLU A 99 -11.15 2.05 -3.14
C GLU A 99 -12.32 2.35 -4.08
N SER A 100 -12.14 3.23 -5.06
CA SER A 100 -13.17 3.54 -6.06
C SER A 100 -13.36 2.43 -7.10
N GLU A 101 -12.36 1.57 -7.27
CA GLU A 101 -12.38 0.51 -8.27
C GLU A 101 -13.04 -0.77 -7.77
N ARG A 102 -14.25 -1.04 -8.28
CA ARG A 102 -15.11 -2.15 -7.84
C ARG A 102 -14.49 -3.54 -7.97
N ARG A 103 -13.47 -3.70 -8.82
CA ARG A 103 -12.78 -4.97 -9.05
C ARG A 103 -11.73 -5.27 -7.99
N MET A 104 -11.35 -4.29 -7.17
CA MET A 104 -10.29 -4.42 -6.19
C MET A 104 -10.86 -4.61 -4.79
N THR A 105 -10.24 -5.49 -4.02
CA THR A 105 -10.52 -5.59 -2.58
C THR A 105 -9.51 -4.74 -1.83
N SER A 106 -10.00 -3.76 -1.08
CA SER A 106 -9.19 -2.78 -0.37
C SER A 106 -9.46 -2.82 1.13
N ILE A 107 -8.41 -2.64 1.92
CA ILE A 107 -8.50 -2.56 3.38
C ILE A 107 -7.69 -1.37 3.87
N ARG A 108 -8.37 -0.40 4.49
CA ARG A 108 -7.72 0.69 5.22
C ARG A 108 -7.50 0.32 6.68
N LEU A 109 -6.29 0.57 7.19
CA LEU A 109 -5.89 0.39 8.58
C LEU A 109 -5.31 1.69 9.14
N ASP A 110 -5.72 2.02 10.36
CA ASP A 110 -5.15 3.10 11.15
C ASP A 110 -4.08 2.52 12.08
N ASN A 111 -2.85 2.99 11.92
CA ASN A 111 -1.65 2.54 12.59
C ASN A 111 -1.12 3.55 13.61
N ASP A 112 -1.96 4.46 14.10
CA ASP A 112 -1.69 5.25 15.30
C ASP A 112 -1.84 4.42 16.59
N LYS A 113 -2.30 3.17 16.47
CA LYS A 113 -2.49 2.20 17.55
C LYS A 113 -1.29 1.24 17.67
N PRO A 114 -1.16 0.52 18.80
CA PRO A 114 -0.23 -0.59 18.94
C PRO A 114 -0.38 -1.64 17.83
N VAL A 115 0.74 -2.23 17.40
CA VAL A 115 0.80 -3.11 16.22
C VAL A 115 -0.09 -4.34 16.33
N ASP A 116 -0.23 -4.89 17.53
CA ASP A 116 -1.11 -6.02 17.87
C ASP A 116 -2.58 -5.68 17.61
N VAL A 117 -3.02 -4.49 18.04
CA VAL A 117 -4.39 -4.00 17.81
C VAL A 117 -4.67 -3.83 16.31
N VAL A 118 -3.69 -3.29 15.57
CA VAL A 118 -3.82 -3.09 14.12
C VAL A 118 -3.86 -4.44 13.38
N ALA A 119 -3.02 -5.39 13.80
CA ALA A 119 -2.98 -6.74 13.24
C ALA A 119 -4.29 -7.51 13.48
N GLU A 120 -4.84 -7.44 14.69
CA GLU A 120 -6.15 -8.04 15.01
C GLU A 120 -7.26 -7.44 14.14
N SER A 121 -7.23 -6.12 13.92
CA SER A 121 -8.19 -5.45 13.04
C SER A 121 -8.10 -5.96 11.59
N LEU A 122 -6.89 -6.13 11.06
CA LEU A 122 -6.68 -6.71 9.72
C LEU A 122 -7.22 -8.14 9.62
N ILE A 123 -6.90 -8.98 10.60
CA ILE A 123 -7.37 -10.37 10.64
C ILE A 123 -8.89 -10.43 10.68
N GLY A 124 -9.52 -9.58 11.49
CA GLY A 124 -10.99 -9.48 11.56
C GLY A 124 -11.61 -9.11 10.21
N LYS A 125 -11.05 -8.12 9.51
CA LYS A 125 -11.51 -7.70 8.18
C LYS A 125 -11.37 -8.81 7.13
N LEU A 126 -10.22 -9.47 7.08
CA LEU A 126 -9.97 -10.57 6.13
C LEU A 126 -10.94 -11.74 6.35
N LYS A 127 -11.20 -12.12 7.62
CA LYS A 127 -12.17 -13.19 7.94
C LYS A 127 -13.58 -12.84 7.48
N SER A 128 -14.03 -11.61 7.74
CA SER A 128 -15.37 -11.18 7.33
C SER A 128 -15.59 -11.19 5.81
N GLN A 129 -14.52 -11.09 5.01
CA GLN A 129 -14.60 -11.18 3.56
C GLN A 129 -14.70 -12.63 3.08
N SER A 130 -14.07 -13.58 3.79
CA SER A 130 -14.14 -15.01 3.45
C SER A 130 -15.46 -15.68 3.84
N GLU A 131 -16.26 -15.09 4.73
CA GLU A 131 -17.56 -15.63 5.16
C GLU A 131 -18.73 -15.23 4.24
N VAL A 132 -18.49 -14.39 3.23
CA VAL A 132 -19.48 -13.89 2.27
C VAL A 132 -19.45 -14.66 0.93
N GLU A 133 -18.49 -15.58 0.76
CA GLU A 133 -18.40 -16.55 -0.34
C GLU A 133 -18.99 -17.92 0.04
#